data_AF-A0A960CQH0-F1
#
_entry.id   AF-A0A960CQH0-F1
#
_cell.length_a   1.000
_cell.length_b   1.000
_cell.length_c   1.000
_cell.angle_alpha   90.00
_cell.angle_beta   90.00
_cell.angle_gamma   90.00
#
_symmetry.space_group_name_H-M   'P 1'
#
loop_
_entity.id
_entity.type
_entity.pdbx_description
1 polymer ?
#
loop_
_entity_poly.entity_id
_entity_poly.type
_entity_poly.pdbx_seq_one_letter_code
_entity_poly.pdbx_strand_id
1 'polypeptide(L)' 'MADEDAAHYQPEQTGMYELEFPAPQLSSDDGRGPVLIHALEGFSDAGHAIRLAAEHLRNTLDTELVASFAIDELLD' A
#
# COMPACT_ATOMS: atom_id res chain seq x y z
N MET A 1 -36.31 -3.70 -5.34
CA MET A 1 -35.90 -2.40 -5.91
C MET A 1 -34.65 -1.99 -5.14
N ALA A 2 -33.51 -2.13 -5.83
CA ALA A 2 -32.16 -1.70 -5.48
C ALA A 2 -31.51 -2.29 -4.22
N ASP A 3 -30.95 -3.50 -4.36
CA ASP A 3 -29.75 -3.93 -3.61
C ASP A 3 -28.78 -4.64 -4.58
N GLU A 4 -28.62 -4.03 -5.74
CA GLU A 4 -27.79 -4.48 -6.86
C GLU A 4 -26.74 -3.39 -7.09
N ASP A 5 -25.63 -3.41 -6.32
CA ASP A 5 -24.34 -2.82 -6.71
C ASP A 5 -23.27 -3.03 -5.61
N ALA A 6 -23.22 -4.23 -5.01
CA ALA A 6 -21.95 -4.73 -4.51
C ALA A 6 -21.15 -5.24 -5.71
N ALA A 7 -20.71 -4.30 -6.56
CA ALA A 7 -19.77 -4.59 -7.62
C ALA A 7 -18.55 -5.21 -6.96
N HIS A 8 -18.41 -6.53 -7.07
CA HIS A 8 -17.16 -7.23 -6.82
C HIS A 8 -16.13 -6.53 -7.70
N TYR A 9 -15.36 -5.62 -7.10
CA TYR A 9 -14.23 -5.00 -7.74
C TYR A 9 -13.24 -6.13 -8.02
N GLN A 10 -13.25 -6.61 -9.26
CA GLN A 10 -12.20 -7.46 -9.79
C GLN A 10 -11.18 -6.48 -10.35
N PRO A 11 -10.12 -6.13 -9.58
CA PRO A 11 -9.04 -5.33 -10.13
C PRO A 11 -8.54 -6.06 -11.38
N GLU A 12 -8.43 -5.32 -12.49
CA GLU A 12 -7.81 -5.83 -13.71
C GLU A 12 -6.44 -6.43 -13.31
N GLN A 13 -6.36 -7.77 -13.31
CA GLN A 13 -5.16 -8.51 -12.95
C GLN A 13 -4.09 -8.23 -14.01
N THR A 14 -3.37 -7.13 -13.84
CA THR A 14 -2.18 -6.77 -14.61
C THR A 14 -0.94 -7.47 -14.07
N GLY A 15 -1.09 -8.43 -13.14
CA GLY A 15 0.01 -9.20 -12.52
C GLY A 15 0.96 -8.38 -11.64
N MET A 16 0.77 -7.05 -11.56
CA MET A 16 1.71 -6.14 -10.90
C MET A 16 1.56 -6.13 -9.38
N TYR A 17 0.34 -6.23 -8.86
CA TYR A 17 0.06 -6.27 -7.43
C TYR A 17 -1.24 -7.01 -7.10
N GLU A 18 -1.33 -7.52 -5.88
CA GLU A 18 -2.53 -8.10 -5.26
C GLU A 18 -2.98 -7.20 -4.11
N LEU A 19 -4.29 -6.92 -4.02
CA LEU A 19 -4.86 -6.14 -2.93
C LEU A 19 -5.21 -7.04 -1.74
N GLU A 20 -4.91 -6.56 -0.53
CA GLU A 20 -5.38 -7.20 0.69
C GLU A 20 -6.81 -6.73 0.99
N PHE A 21 -7.70 -7.69 1.26
CA PHE A 21 -9.11 -7.40 1.55
C PHE A 21 -9.51 -7.87 2.96
N PRO A 22 -10.28 -7.06 3.71
CA PRO A 22 -10.84 -5.76 3.31
C PRO A 22 -9.80 -4.64 3.36
N ALA A 23 -9.96 -3.62 2.50
CA ALA A 23 -9.12 -2.43 2.57
C ALA A 23 -9.42 -1.60 3.84
N PRO A 24 -8.41 -1.00 4.48
CA PRO A 24 -8.62 -0.17 5.67
C PRO A 24 -9.34 1.15 5.36
N GLN A 25 -9.93 1.74 6.40
CA GLN A 25 -10.47 3.10 6.33
C GLN A 25 -9.33 4.12 6.36
N LEU A 26 -9.15 4.86 5.26
CA LEU A 26 -8.02 5.78 5.11
C LEU A 26 -8.40 7.27 5.24
N SER A 27 -9.70 7.58 5.29
CA SER A 27 -10.17 8.94 5.49
C SER A 27 -10.01 9.37 6.94
N SER A 28 -9.49 10.59 7.14
CA SER A 28 -9.50 11.26 8.44
C SER A 28 -10.92 11.67 8.84
N ASP A 29 -11.13 11.96 10.13
CA ASP A 29 -12.44 12.39 10.67
C ASP A 29 -13.00 13.65 9.99
N ASP A 30 -12.14 14.49 9.42
CA ASP A 30 -12.51 15.69 8.66
C ASP A 30 -12.76 15.43 7.16
N GLY A 31 -12.76 14.17 6.74
CA GLY A 31 -13.02 13.73 5.36
C GLY A 31 -11.80 13.82 4.43
N ARG A 32 -10.61 14.16 4.93
CA ARG A 32 -9.39 14.21 4.10
C ARG A 32 -8.85 12.80 3.82
N GLY A 33 -8.33 12.61 2.61
CA GLY A 33 -7.64 11.38 2.22
C GLY A 33 -6.26 11.22 2.90
N PRO A 34 -5.68 10.02 2.83
CA PRO A 34 -4.40 9.73 3.47
C PRO A 34 -3.23 10.41 2.75
N VAL A 35 -2.10 10.51 3.45
CA VAL A 35 -0.80 10.84 2.85
C VAL A 35 -0.13 9.55 2.39
N LEU A 36 0.38 9.53 1.16
CA LEU A 36 1.24 8.44 0.67
C LEU A 36 2.71 8.80 0.86
N ILE A 37 3.44 7.96 1.58
CA ILE A 37 4.90 8.02 1.71
C ILE A 37 5.47 6.82 0.94
N HIS A 38 6.38 7.06 -0.01
CA HIS A 38 7.11 5.98 -0.70
C HIS A 38 8.57 5.96 -0.24
N ALA A 39 9.05 4.78 0.15
CA ALA A 39 10.43 4.56 0.58
C ALA A 39 10.99 3.36 -0.19
N LEU A 40 11.67 3.65 -1.30
CA LEU A 40 12.23 2.65 -2.21
C LEU A 40 13.76 2.65 -2.07
N GLU A 41 14.31 1.48 -1.77
CA GLU A 41 15.75 1.25 -1.66
C GLU A 41 16.38 0.98 -3.04
N GLY A 42 17.70 1.15 -3.17
CA GLY A 42 18.45 0.73 -4.38
C GLY A 42 18.87 1.84 -5.36
N PHE A 43 18.42 3.09 -5.19
CA PHE A 43 18.91 4.23 -5.99
C PHE A 43 19.91 5.12 -5.25
N SER A 44 19.48 5.75 -4.15
CA SER A 44 20.33 6.64 -3.35
C SER A 44 19.95 6.53 -1.88
N ASP A 45 20.74 5.76 -1.12
CA ASP A 45 20.45 5.43 0.28
C ASP A 45 21.67 5.70 1.17
N ALA A 46 22.05 6.98 1.27
CA ALA A 46 23.19 7.39 2.09
C ALA A 46 22.92 7.05 3.57
N GLY A 47 23.80 6.23 4.15
CA GLY A 47 23.70 5.83 5.56
C GLY A 47 22.47 4.97 5.89
N HIS A 48 21.86 4.31 4.91
CA HIS A 48 20.64 3.53 5.08
C HIS A 48 19.42 4.32 5.56
N ALA A 49 19.39 5.63 5.31
CA ALA A 49 18.35 6.52 5.81
C ALA A 49 16.95 6.12 5.33
N ILE A 50 16.79 5.67 4.09
CA ILE A 50 15.48 5.27 3.53
C ILE A 50 14.99 4.02 4.24
N ARG A 51 15.82 2.99 4.29
CA ARG A 51 15.51 1.72 4.96
C ARG A 51 15.16 1.93 6.43
N LEU A 52 16.00 2.68 7.15
CA LEU A 52 15.81 2.94 8.57
C LEU A 52 14.53 3.73 8.86
N ALA A 53 14.19 4.72 8.02
CA ALA A 53 12.94 5.47 8.18
C ALA A 53 11.71 4.59 7.93
N ALA A 54 11.72 3.78 6.86
CA ALA A 54 10.62 2.86 6.54
C ALA A 54 10.45 1.76 7.60
N GLU A 55 11.54 1.18 8.08
CA GLU A 55 11.52 0.24 9.21
C GLU A 55 11.01 0.89 10.49
N HIS A 56 11.46 2.11 10.81
CA HIS A 56 11.02 2.81 12.01
C HIS A 56 9.51 3.04 12.01
N LEU A 57 8.93 3.53 10.91
CA LEU A 57 7.48 3.75 10.81
C LEU A 57 6.70 2.45 11.01
N ARG A 58 7.08 1.37 10.31
CA ARG A 58 6.40 0.06 10.42
C ARG A 58 6.51 -0.57 11.82
N ASN A 59 7.62 -0.32 12.52
CA ASN A 59 7.85 -0.90 13.84
C ASN A 59 7.27 -0.07 15.00
N THR A 60 6.90 1.19 14.76
CA THR A 60 6.44 2.11 15.81
C THR A 60 4.99 2.55 15.69
N LEU A 61 4.36 2.36 14.53
CA LEU A 61 2.95 2.67 14.28
C LEU A 61 2.16 1.41 13.94
N ASP A 62 0.86 1.45 14.20
CA ASP A 62 -0.07 0.43 13.73
C ASP A 62 0.00 0.35 12.20
N THR A 63 0.27 -0.85 11.69
CA THR A 63 0.53 -1.09 10.28
C THR A 63 -0.35 -2.23 9.78
N GLU A 64 -1.01 -2.03 8.65
CA GLU A 64 -1.81 -3.03 7.96
C GLU A 64 -1.37 -3.11 6.49
N LEU A 65 -1.34 -4.32 5.94
CA LEU A 65 -1.02 -4.54 4.53
C LEU A 65 -2.21 -4.11 3.67
N VAL A 66 -1.96 -3.34 2.63
CA VAL A 66 -3.01 -2.89 1.68
C VAL A 66 -2.83 -3.53 0.31
N ALA A 67 -1.59 -3.72 -0.13
CA ALA A 67 -1.27 -4.34 -1.40
C ALA A 67 0.11 -4.99 -1.35
N SER A 68 0.26 -6.13 -2.03
CA SER A 68 1.54 -6.80 -2.27
C SER A 68 1.89 -6.70 -3.74
N PHE A 69 3.05 -6.13 -4.06
CA PHE A 69 3.55 -6.08 -5.44
C PHE A 69 4.24 -7.40 -5.79
N ALA A 70 4.05 -7.88 -7.02
CA ALA A 70 4.72 -9.06 -7.56
C ALA A 70 6.16 -8.69 -7.95
N ILE A 71 7.07 -8.65 -6.97
CA ILE A 71 8.46 -8.21 -7.18
C ILE A 71 9.18 -9.07 -8.23
N ASP A 72 8.90 -10.36 -8.31
CA ASP A 72 9.50 -11.27 -9.30
C ASP A 72 9.20 -10.86 -10.75
N GLU A 73 8.09 -10.14 -11.01
CA GLU A 73 7.73 -9.61 -12.33
C GLU A 73 8.31 -8.21 -12.58
N LEU A 74 8.87 -7.55 -11.55
CA LEU A 74 9.28 -6.14 -11.57
C LEU A 74 10.81 -5.94 -11.40
N LEU A 75 11.50 -6.94 -10.86
CA LEU A 75 12.95 -6.92 -10.65
C LEU A 75 13.63 -7.80 -11.72
N ASP A 76 14.76 -7.33 -12.27
CA ASP A 76 15.66 -8.10 -13.15
C ASP A 76 16.65 -8.93 -12.32
#